data_AF-N1RBW4-F1
#
_entry.id   AF-N1RBW4-F1
#
_cell.length_a   1.000
_cell.length_b   1.000
_cell.length_c   1.000
_cell.angle_alpha   90.00
_cell.angle_beta   90.00
_cell.angle_gamma   90.00
#
_symmetry.space_group_name_H-M   'P 1'
#
loop_
_entity.id
_entity.type
_entity.pdbx_description
1 polymer ?
#
loop_
_entity_poly.entity_id
_entity_poly.type
_entity_poly.pdbx_seq_one_letter_code
_entity_poly.pdbx_strand_id
1 'polypeptide(L)'
;MHSGTKYIGGHSDMLCGVLSLCPAIEATESWSDKLRGERVFLGSVMASLEGWLGVWSVRTLELCMERQARSAGSLINRFPTSAKEPGPVGEVVAQVRHASLQPKTKGESSWLRKQWRALLDQSIDRCLLRVNVGVEHWEDLKANLLQAFEALCRESK
;
A
#
# COMPACT_ATOMS: atom_id res chain seq x y z
N MET A 1 13.04 7.06 -6.26
CA MET A 1 12.43 7.84 -5.16
C MET A 1 11.38 6.97 -4.49
N HIS A 2 11.38 6.91 -3.16
CA HIS A 2 10.40 6.17 -2.36
C HIS A 2 9.89 7.02 -1.19
N SER A 3 8.65 6.76 -0.76
CA SER A 3 8.16 7.27 0.52
C SER A 3 8.63 6.31 1.62
N GLY A 4 9.52 6.80 2.48
CA GLY A 4 10.00 6.10 3.67
C GLY A 4 8.92 5.92 4.72
N THR A 5 7.89 6.77 4.73
CA THR A 5 6.72 6.68 5.63
C THR A 5 5.93 5.38 5.53
N LYS A 6 6.01 4.67 4.40
CA LYS A 6 5.20 3.48 4.13
C LYS A 6 5.90 2.23 4.64
N TYR A 7 6.16 1.26 3.76
CA TYR A 7 6.72 -0.02 4.17
C TYR A 7 8.10 0.10 4.82
N ILE A 8 8.95 1.04 4.39
CA ILE A 8 10.29 1.27 4.96
C ILE A 8 10.19 1.64 6.46
N GLY A 9 9.25 2.51 6.83
CA GLY A 9 8.97 2.87 8.21
C GLY A 9 8.16 1.82 8.95
N GLY A 10 7.18 1.19 8.29
CA GLY A 10 6.44 0.00 8.74
C GLY A 10 5.52 0.17 9.95
N HIS A 11 5.83 1.11 10.85
CA HIS A 11 5.24 1.25 12.19
C HIS A 11 4.31 2.47 12.32
N SER A 12 4.10 3.21 11.23
CA SER A 12 3.21 4.39 11.16
C SER A 12 3.61 5.56 12.09
N ASP A 13 4.86 5.62 12.51
CA ASP A 13 5.43 6.56 13.49
C ASP A 13 6.51 7.49 12.91
N MET A 14 6.79 7.38 11.60
CA MET A 14 7.87 8.12 10.93
C MET A 14 7.42 8.72 9.61
N LEU A 15 7.79 9.98 9.35
CA LEU A 15 7.71 10.61 8.04
C LEU A 15 9.11 10.67 7.40
N CYS A 16 9.28 10.08 6.23
CA CYS A 16 10.58 10.00 5.57
C CYS A 16 10.43 9.95 4.04
N GLY A 17 11.39 10.55 3.35
CA GLY A 17 11.59 10.42 1.90
C GLY A 17 12.95 9.78 1.62
N VAL A 18 12.98 8.79 0.73
CA VAL A 18 14.21 8.06 0.37
C VAL A 18 14.51 8.28 -1.11
N LEU A 19 15.72 8.75 -1.38
CA LEU A 19 16.29 8.87 -2.72
C LEU A 19 17.47 7.91 -2.82
N SER A 20 17.40 6.98 -3.78
CA SER A 20 18.47 6.05 -4.11
C SER A 20 18.99 6.39 -5.49
N LEU A 21 20.30 6.55 -5.61
CA LEU A 21 20.99 6.86 -6.86
C LEU A 21 21.59 5.59 -7.46
N CYS A 22 21.54 5.47 -8.78
CA CYS A 22 22.25 4.42 -9.47
C CYS A 22 23.76 4.72 -9.47
N PRO A 23 24.64 3.77 -9.09
CA PRO A 23 26.09 4.01 -9.03
C PRO A 23 26.70 4.55 -10.34
N ALA A 24 26.18 4.11 -11.49
CA ALA A 24 26.64 4.58 -12.80
C ALA A 24 26.34 6.08 -13.04
N ILE A 25 25.18 6.54 -12.58
CA ILE A 25 24.76 7.96 -12.68
C ILE A 25 25.58 8.81 -11.69
N GLU A 26 25.80 8.29 -10.49
CA GLU A 26 26.60 8.95 -9.46
C GLU A 26 28.04 9.19 -9.93
N ALA A 27 28.67 8.18 -10.55
CA ALA A 27 30.05 8.27 -11.04
C ALA A 27 30.24 9.32 -12.15
N THR A 28 29.18 9.67 -12.88
CA THR A 28 29.25 10.59 -14.02
C THR A 28 28.99 12.04 -13.61
N GLU A 29 28.04 12.27 -12.69
CA GLU A 29 27.50 13.60 -12.44
C GLU A 29 27.56 14.06 -10.97
N SER A 30 28.06 13.22 -10.06
CA SER A 30 28.16 13.49 -8.62
C SER A 30 26.84 14.02 -8.03
N TRP A 31 25.74 13.32 -8.35
CA TRP A 31 24.39 13.73 -7.94
C TRP A 31 24.23 13.77 -6.43
N SER A 32 24.97 12.95 -5.68
CA SER A 32 24.92 12.97 -4.22
C SER A 32 25.33 14.33 -3.64
N ASP A 33 26.37 14.96 -4.20
CA ASP A 33 26.82 16.28 -3.74
C ASP A 33 25.81 17.38 -4.10
N LYS A 34 25.24 17.32 -5.31
CA LYS A 34 24.18 18.25 -5.72
C LYS A 34 22.95 18.15 -4.81
N LEU A 35 22.48 16.94 -4.55
CA LEU A 35 21.32 16.69 -3.68
C LEU A 35 21.61 17.07 -2.21
N ARG A 36 22.84 16.88 -1.73
CA ARG A 36 23.26 17.37 -0.41
C ARG A 36 23.27 18.89 -0.37
N GLY A 37 23.79 19.54 -1.41
CA GLY A 37 23.76 21.00 -1.56
C GLY A 37 22.33 21.54 -1.52
N GLU A 38 21.43 21.00 -2.34
CA GLU A 38 20.01 21.38 -2.32
C GLU A 38 19.36 21.15 -0.95
N ARG A 39 19.66 20.03 -0.29
CA ARG A 39 19.14 19.75 1.06
C ARG A 39 19.54 20.81 2.08
N VAL A 40 20.75 21.36 2.00
CA VAL A 40 21.21 22.43 2.90
C VAL A 40 20.35 23.68 2.73
N PHE A 41 20.01 24.06 1.49
CA PHE A 41 19.23 25.27 1.21
C PHE A 41 17.72 25.08 1.39
N LEU A 42 17.19 23.92 1.01
CA LEU A 42 15.75 23.59 1.14
C LEU A 42 15.36 23.25 2.58
N GLY A 43 16.31 22.86 3.44
CA GLY A 43 16.05 22.47 4.81
C GLY A 43 15.24 21.17 4.95
N SER A 44 15.06 20.41 3.87
CA SER A 44 14.35 19.13 3.82
C SER A 44 15.16 18.00 4.46
N VAL A 45 15.58 18.20 5.72
CA VAL A 45 16.35 17.26 6.52
C VAL A 45 15.39 16.47 7.40
N MET A 46 15.57 15.15 7.45
CA MET A 46 14.85 14.28 8.37
C MET A 46 15.34 14.54 9.80
N ALA A 47 14.42 14.67 10.76
CA ALA A 47 14.79 14.83 12.15
C ALA A 47 15.45 13.57 12.72
N SER A 48 16.27 13.74 13.75
CA SER A 48 17.17 12.69 14.25
C SER A 48 16.41 11.48 14.81
N LEU A 49 15.23 11.70 15.41
CA LEU A 49 14.38 10.65 15.96
C LEU A 49 13.84 9.75 14.84
N GLU A 50 13.35 10.35 13.75
CA GLU A 50 12.88 9.68 12.55
C GLU A 50 14.02 8.89 11.90
N GLY A 51 15.24 9.43 11.90
CA GLY A 51 16.42 8.67 11.49
C GLY A 51 16.65 7.40 12.31
N TRP A 52 16.52 7.50 13.64
CA TRP A 52 16.66 6.35 14.53
C TRP A 52 15.53 5.32 14.34
N LEU A 53 14.27 5.76 14.26
CA LEU A 53 13.12 4.91 13.97
C LEU A 53 13.29 4.20 12.62
N GLY A 54 13.74 4.90 11.58
CA GLY A 54 13.99 4.32 10.27
C GLY A 54 15.03 3.20 10.28
N VAL A 55 16.15 3.38 10.99
CA VAL A 55 17.18 2.33 11.11
C VAL A 55 16.65 1.12 11.88
N TRP A 56 15.80 1.32 12.88
CA TRP A 56 15.16 0.24 13.62
C TRP A 56 14.16 -0.52 12.73
N SER A 57 13.27 0.20 12.04
CA SER A 57 12.24 -0.36 11.17
C SER A 57 12.78 -1.18 10.00
N VAL A 58 13.89 -0.76 9.39
CA VAL A 58 14.48 -1.47 8.24
C VAL A 58 14.95 -2.88 8.61
N ARG A 59 15.25 -3.16 9.89
CA ARG A 59 15.71 -4.48 10.35
C ARG A 59 14.63 -5.57 10.22
N THR A 60 13.36 -5.19 10.28
CA THR A 60 12.22 -6.12 10.16
C THR A 60 11.50 -6.00 8.82
N LEU A 61 11.95 -5.11 7.93
CA LEU A 61 11.31 -4.80 6.65
C LEU A 61 11.03 -6.05 5.82
N GLU A 62 12.04 -6.92 5.65
CA GLU A 62 11.92 -8.14 4.85
C GLU A 62 10.81 -9.06 5.38
N LEU A 63 10.83 -9.36 6.69
CA LEU A 63 9.85 -10.22 7.35
C LEU A 63 8.44 -9.64 7.26
N CYS A 64 8.29 -8.33 7.50
CA CYS A 64 7.01 -7.66 7.41
C CYS A 64 6.46 -7.68 5.99
N MET A 65 7.29 -7.37 4.99
CA MET A 65 6.88 -7.38 3.58
C MET A 65 6.51 -8.79 3.10
N GLU A 66 7.27 -9.81 3.48
CA GLU A 66 6.98 -11.19 3.12
C GLU A 66 5.65 -11.65 3.74
N ARG A 67 5.44 -11.35 5.03
CA ARG A 67 4.20 -11.68 5.73
C ARG A 67 3.00 -10.99 5.10
N GLN A 68 3.09 -9.68 4.86
CA GLN A 68 2.03 -8.89 4.23
C GLN A 68 1.69 -9.40 2.83
N ALA A 69 2.71 -9.70 2.00
CA ALA A 69 2.51 -10.23 0.66
C ALA A 69 1.83 -11.62 0.69
N ARG A 70 2.27 -12.50 1.59
CA ARG A 70 1.71 -13.84 1.76
C ARG A 70 0.27 -13.79 2.26
N SER A 71 -0.01 -12.95 3.27
CA SER A 71 -1.36 -12.75 3.82
C SER A 71 -2.30 -12.17 2.75
N ALA A 72 -1.86 -11.15 2.01
CA ALA A 72 -2.63 -10.57 0.91
C ALA A 72 -2.95 -11.61 -0.17
N GLY A 73 -1.95 -12.38 -0.62
CA GLY A 73 -2.14 -13.45 -1.59
C GLY A 73 -3.12 -14.53 -1.11
N SER A 74 -3.00 -14.94 0.16
CA SER A 74 -3.90 -15.92 0.78
C SER A 74 -5.34 -15.39 0.84
N LEU A 75 -5.51 -14.13 1.21
CA LEU A 75 -6.81 -13.45 1.27
C LEU A 75 -7.45 -13.44 -0.12
N ILE A 76 -6.78 -12.94 -1.15
CA ILE A 76 -7.33 -12.85 -2.51
C ILE A 76 -7.75 -14.22 -3.07
N ASN A 77 -6.93 -15.25 -2.83
CA ASN A 77 -7.22 -16.59 -3.32
C ASN A 77 -8.44 -17.21 -2.63
N ARG A 78 -8.64 -16.94 -1.34
CA ARG A 78 -9.64 -17.62 -0.49
C ARG A 78 -10.83 -16.76 -0.07
N PHE A 79 -10.88 -15.48 -0.48
CA PHE A 79 -12.01 -14.60 -0.16
C PHE A 79 -13.24 -15.00 -0.99
N PRO A 80 -14.43 -15.14 -0.37
CA PRO A 80 -15.66 -15.37 -1.08
C PRO A 80 -16.06 -14.09 -1.83
N THR A 81 -16.31 -14.23 -3.12
CA THR A 81 -16.79 -13.14 -3.99
C THR A 81 -17.98 -13.65 -4.76
N SER A 82 -18.77 -12.72 -5.30
CA SER A 82 -19.91 -13.04 -6.18
C SER A 82 -19.58 -14.09 -7.25
N ALA A 83 -18.37 -14.01 -7.83
CA ALA A 83 -17.90 -14.93 -8.87
C ALA A 83 -17.52 -16.36 -8.40
N LYS A 84 -17.32 -16.59 -7.10
CA LYS A 84 -16.83 -17.88 -6.57
C LYS A 84 -17.94 -18.66 -5.88
N GLU A 85 -18.69 -18.03 -4.99
CA GLU A 85 -19.74 -18.68 -4.22
C GLU A 85 -20.90 -17.69 -3.97
N PRO A 86 -22.16 -18.06 -4.29
CA PRO A 86 -23.31 -17.25 -3.94
C PRO A 86 -23.58 -17.37 -2.43
N GLY A 87 -23.39 -16.27 -1.71
CA GLY A 87 -23.68 -16.12 -0.29
C GLY A 87 -23.91 -14.64 0.03
N PRO A 88 -24.28 -14.28 1.28
CA PRO A 88 -24.57 -12.89 1.64
C PRO A 88 -23.42 -11.94 1.26
N VAL A 89 -22.17 -12.34 1.52
CA VAL A 89 -20.99 -11.55 1.14
C VAL A 89 -20.80 -11.45 -0.39
N GLY A 90 -21.25 -12.45 -1.15
CA GLY A 90 -21.21 -12.44 -2.62
C GLY A 90 -22.19 -11.44 -3.26
N GLU A 91 -23.22 -11.00 -2.54
CA GLU A 91 -24.12 -9.91 -2.98
C GLU A 91 -23.43 -8.54 -2.88
N VAL A 92 -22.57 -8.34 -1.87
CA VAL A 92 -21.87 -7.07 -1.62
C VAL A 92 -20.54 -6.99 -2.36
N VAL A 93 -19.78 -8.08 -2.38
CA VAL A 93 -18.41 -8.09 -2.91
C VAL A 93 -18.39 -8.68 -4.32
N ALA A 94 -18.40 -7.80 -5.31
CA ALA A 94 -18.32 -8.19 -6.71
C ALA A 94 -16.99 -8.91 -7.05
N GLN A 95 -15.86 -8.35 -6.63
CA GLN A 95 -14.53 -8.89 -6.94
C GLN A 95 -13.46 -8.38 -5.98
N VAL A 96 -12.40 -9.18 -5.80
CA VAL A 96 -11.20 -8.82 -5.05
C VAL A 96 -9.98 -8.97 -5.95
N ARG A 97 -9.08 -7.98 -5.96
CA ARG A 97 -7.91 -7.93 -6.85
C ARG A 97 -6.66 -7.48 -6.10
N HIS A 98 -5.52 -8.13 -6.36
CA HIS A 98 -4.23 -7.63 -5.88
C HIS A 98 -3.82 -6.37 -6.65
N ALA A 99 -3.47 -5.28 -5.98
CA ALA A 99 -3.10 -4.03 -6.65
C ALA A 99 -1.88 -4.18 -7.58
N SER A 100 -0.82 -4.87 -7.14
CA SER A 100 0.45 -4.95 -7.86
C SER A 100 0.50 -6.01 -8.97
N LEU A 101 -0.40 -7.01 -8.98
CA LEU A 101 -0.35 -8.13 -9.94
C LEU A 101 -1.16 -7.87 -11.21
N GLN A 102 -1.75 -6.68 -11.35
CA GLN A 102 -2.65 -6.36 -12.45
C GLN A 102 -1.86 -5.81 -13.64
N PRO A 103 -1.88 -6.44 -14.82
CA PRO A 103 -1.14 -5.94 -15.99
C PRO A 103 -1.58 -4.52 -16.40
N LYS A 104 -2.86 -4.20 -16.16
CA LYS A 104 -3.50 -2.91 -16.50
C LYS A 104 -3.14 -1.76 -15.54
N THR A 105 -2.22 -1.94 -14.59
CA THR A 105 -1.84 -0.89 -13.62
C THR A 105 -0.62 -0.06 -13.99
N LYS A 106 0.06 -0.39 -15.11
CA LYS A 106 1.24 0.35 -15.56
C LYS A 106 0.94 1.67 -16.28
N GLY A 107 -0.26 1.85 -16.84
CA GLY A 107 -0.66 3.06 -17.58
C GLY A 107 -1.29 4.16 -16.71
N GLU A 108 -1.23 5.42 -17.16
CA GLU A 108 -1.86 6.57 -16.50
C GLU A 108 -3.38 6.46 -16.41
N SER A 109 -4.02 5.81 -17.39
CA SER A 109 -5.45 5.54 -17.42
C SER A 109 -5.89 4.43 -16.45
N SER A 110 -4.97 3.85 -15.68
CA SER A 110 -5.30 2.78 -14.74
C SER A 110 -6.22 3.24 -13.62
N TRP A 111 -7.23 2.41 -13.33
CA TRP A 111 -8.12 2.57 -12.18
C TRP A 111 -7.33 2.73 -10.85
N LEU A 112 -6.17 2.07 -10.72
CA LEU A 112 -5.36 2.15 -9.50
C LEU A 112 -4.72 3.53 -9.29
N ARG A 113 -4.39 4.24 -10.38
CA ARG A 113 -3.89 5.63 -10.29
C ARG A 113 -5.04 6.62 -10.12
N LYS A 114 -6.17 6.35 -10.78
CA LYS A 114 -7.37 7.18 -10.68
C LYS A 114 -7.96 7.19 -9.27
N GLN A 115 -7.84 6.10 -8.50
CA GLN A 115 -8.45 5.98 -7.17
C GLN A 115 -8.16 7.16 -6.20
N TRP A 116 -7.00 7.83 -6.30
CA TRP A 116 -6.67 8.98 -5.42
C TRP A 116 -7.49 10.24 -5.76
N ARG A 117 -8.13 10.26 -6.93
CA ARG A 117 -9.01 11.33 -7.41
C ARG A 117 -10.49 11.00 -7.18
N ALA A 118 -10.83 9.92 -6.48
CA ALA A 118 -12.22 9.49 -6.28
C ALA A 118 -13.13 10.58 -5.66
N LEU A 119 -12.56 11.48 -4.85
CA LEU A 119 -13.29 12.60 -4.27
C LEU A 119 -13.58 13.74 -5.27
N LEU A 120 -12.82 13.82 -6.37
CA LEU A 120 -12.89 14.91 -7.35
C LEU A 120 -13.48 14.46 -8.69
N ASP A 121 -13.34 13.18 -9.03
CA ASP A 121 -13.72 12.60 -10.31
C ASP A 121 -14.92 11.66 -10.14
N GLN A 122 -16.08 12.12 -10.63
CA GLN A 122 -17.35 11.38 -10.54
C GLN A 122 -17.38 10.14 -11.44
N SER A 123 -16.44 9.98 -12.37
CA SER A 123 -16.34 8.79 -13.23
C SER A 123 -15.75 7.57 -12.50
N ILE A 124 -15.26 7.76 -11.27
CA ILE A 124 -14.64 6.70 -10.47
C ILE A 124 -15.72 5.96 -9.67
N ASP A 125 -15.60 4.63 -9.69
CA ASP A 125 -16.44 3.73 -8.90
C ASP A 125 -16.35 4.05 -7.39
N ARG A 126 -17.48 4.43 -6.79
CA ARG A 126 -17.58 4.77 -5.37
C ARG A 126 -17.63 3.54 -4.46
N CYS A 127 -17.85 2.36 -5.02
CA CYS A 127 -17.85 1.09 -4.31
C CYS A 127 -16.45 0.47 -4.20
N LEU A 128 -15.41 1.17 -4.66
CA LEU A 128 -14.03 0.70 -4.59
C LEU A 128 -13.46 0.88 -3.18
N LEU A 129 -13.17 -0.24 -2.51
CA LEU A 129 -12.45 -0.27 -1.23
C LEU A 129 -10.99 -0.68 -1.44
N ARG A 130 -10.04 0.11 -0.94
CA ARG A 130 -8.61 -0.26 -0.88
C ARG A 130 -8.23 -0.61 0.55
N VAL A 131 -7.78 -1.85 0.74
CA VAL A 131 -7.27 -2.34 2.02
C VAL A 131 -5.75 -2.49 1.93
N ASN A 132 -5.03 -2.01 2.95
CA ASN A 132 -3.63 -2.34 3.15
C ASN A 132 -3.56 -3.49 4.15
N VAL A 133 -3.11 -4.66 3.71
CA VAL A 133 -3.05 -5.86 4.55
C VAL A 133 -1.83 -5.77 5.47
N GLY A 134 -2.03 -5.98 6.76
CA GLY A 134 -0.97 -5.93 7.76
C GLY A 134 -0.27 -7.27 7.95
N VAL A 135 0.30 -7.46 9.14
CA VAL A 135 1.07 -8.67 9.50
C VAL A 135 0.23 -9.68 10.29
N GLU A 136 -1.03 -9.38 10.56
CA GLU A 136 -2.00 -10.24 11.22
C GLU A 136 -2.18 -11.61 10.53
N HIS A 137 -2.82 -12.54 11.24
CA HIS A 137 -3.22 -13.80 10.65
C HIS A 137 -4.33 -13.57 9.60
N TRP A 138 -4.15 -14.15 8.41
CA TRP A 138 -5.06 -13.88 7.29
C TRP A 138 -6.49 -14.39 7.53
N GLU A 139 -6.65 -15.42 8.38
CA GLU A 139 -7.98 -15.96 8.74
C GLU A 139 -8.77 -14.99 9.60
N ASP A 140 -8.10 -14.34 10.56
CA ASP A 140 -8.73 -13.35 11.44
C ASP A 140 -9.17 -12.13 10.62
N LEU A 141 -8.28 -11.64 9.74
CA LEU A 141 -8.60 -10.55 8.82
C LEU A 141 -9.79 -10.93 7.91
N LYS A 142 -9.80 -12.15 7.37
CA LYS A 142 -10.93 -12.65 6.57
C LYS A 142 -12.21 -12.66 7.40
N ALA A 143 -12.20 -13.23 8.60
CA ALA A 143 -13.38 -13.31 9.46
C ALA A 143 -13.94 -11.93 9.80
N ASN A 144 -13.07 -10.96 10.11
CA ASN A 144 -13.47 -9.58 10.40
C ASN A 144 -14.13 -8.92 9.18
N LEU A 145 -13.56 -9.10 7.99
CA LEU A 145 -14.15 -8.58 6.75
C LEU A 145 -15.50 -9.25 6.43
N LEU A 146 -15.63 -10.56 6.63
CA LEU A 146 -16.90 -11.26 6.41
C LEU A 146 -17.99 -10.74 7.35
N GLN A 147 -17.67 -10.61 8.64
CA GLN A 147 -18.60 -10.06 9.62
C GLN A 147 -19.06 -8.64 9.24
N ALA A 148 -18.13 -7.79 8.78
CA ALA A 148 -18.44 -6.43 8.34
C ALA A 148 -19.35 -6.42 7.10
N PHE A 149 -19.08 -7.25 6.10
CA PHE A 149 -19.92 -7.34 4.90
C PHE A 149 -21.29 -7.95 5.17
N GLU A 150 -21.39 -8.94 6.06
CA GLU A 150 -22.68 -9.48 6.49
C GLU A 150 -23.53 -8.44 7.24
N ALA A 151 -22.91 -7.59 8.07
CA ALA A 151 -23.61 -6.48 8.72
C ALA A 151 -24.15 -5.49 7.67
N LEU A 152 -23.34 -5.15 6.66
CA LEU A 152 -23.76 -4.29 5.55
C LEU A 152 -24.94 -4.88 4.76
N CYS A 153 -24.94 -6.20 4.49
CA CYS A 153 -26.06 -6.88 3.85
C CYS A 153 -27.37 -6.76 4.63
N ARG A 154 -27.29 -6.74 5.97
CA ARG A 154 -28.47 -6.63 6.84
C ARG A 154 -29.03 -5.20 6.86
N GLU A 155 -28.17 -4.19 6.80
CA GLU A 155 -28.58 -2.78 6.75
C GLU A 155 -29.16 -2.37 5.39
N SER A 156 -28.71 -3.01 4.30
CA SER A 156 -29.19 -2.71 2.95
C SER A 156 -30.54 -3.35 2.61
N LYS A 157 -31.08 -4.22 3.47
CA LYS A 157 -32.40 -4.87 3.33
C LYS A 157 -33.46 -4.14 4.14
#